data_AF-A0A966IFH5-F1
#
_entry.id   AF-A0A966IFH5-F1
#
_cell.length_a   1.000
_cell.length_b   1.000
_cell.length_c   1.000
_cell.angle_alpha   90.00
_cell.angle_beta   90.00
_cell.angle_gamma   90.00
#
_symmetry.space_group_name_H-M   'P 1'
#
loop_
_entity.id
_entity.type
_entity.pdbx_description
1 polymer ?
#
loop_
_entity_poly.entity_id
_entity_poly.type
_entity_poly.pdbx_seq_one_letter_code
_entity_poly.pdbx_strand_id
1 'polypeptide(L)'
;EIPAIAETLPKFEVELVYAMVAPTGTPKDIINKLNSQLVSVLNNPEIKSQLNSKGFDVITSSPEQLGEYIKSEISKWAPIVKKSGATAD
;
A
#
# COMPACT_ATOMS: atom_id res chain seq x y z
N GLU A 1 -15.09 16.76 -20.40
CA GLU A 1 -14.50 15.86 -19.39
C GLU A 1 -14.29 14.48 -19.99
N ILE A 2 -13.16 13.84 -19.67
CA ILE A 2 -12.94 12.43 -19.99
C ILE A 2 -13.37 11.66 -18.74
N PRO A 3 -14.33 10.72 -18.85
CA PRO A 3 -14.81 9.98 -17.69
C PRO A 3 -13.66 9.19 -17.05
N ALA A 4 -13.74 8.98 -15.75
CA ALA A 4 -12.79 8.11 -15.05
C ALA A 4 -12.87 6.71 -15.66
N ILE A 5 -11.73 6.04 -15.80
CA ILE A 5 -11.68 4.68 -16.37
C ILE A 5 -12.63 3.73 -15.62
N ALA A 6 -12.81 3.91 -14.31
CA ALA A 6 -13.73 3.15 -13.48
C ALA A 6 -15.22 3.29 -13.89
N GLU A 7 -15.62 4.40 -14.52
CA GLU A 7 -16.99 4.61 -15.04
C GLU A 7 -17.24 3.79 -16.31
N THR A 8 -16.17 3.42 -17.03
CA THR A 8 -16.26 2.61 -18.27
C THR A 8 -15.90 1.15 -18.04
N LEU A 9 -15.04 0.87 -17.07
CA LEU A 9 -14.61 -0.45 -16.62
C LEU A 9 -14.85 -0.57 -15.11
N PRO A 10 -16.04 -1.05 -14.70
CA PRO A 10 -16.35 -1.25 -13.30
C PRO A 10 -15.30 -2.17 -12.66
N LYS A 11 -14.79 -1.78 -11.49
CA LYS A 11 -13.70 -2.45 -10.73
C LYS A 11 -12.28 -2.22 -11.27
N PHE A 12 -12.09 -1.40 -12.31
CA PHE A 12 -10.76 -0.95 -12.67
C PHE A 12 -10.28 0.08 -11.66
N GLU A 13 -9.30 -0.31 -10.84
CA GLU A 13 -8.67 0.53 -9.84
C GLU A 13 -7.18 0.19 -9.78
N VAL A 14 -6.35 1.23 -9.89
CA VAL A 14 -4.90 1.13 -9.74
C VAL A 14 -4.50 2.26 -8.82
N GLU A 15 -4.01 1.89 -7.64
CA GLU A 15 -3.51 2.83 -6.65
C GLU A 15 -2.03 2.54 -6.39
N LEU A 16 -1.25 3.60 -6.20
CA LEU A 16 0.15 3.48 -5.80
C LEU A 16 0.23 3.51 -4.28
N VAL A 17 0.48 2.36 -3.67
CA VAL A 17 0.60 2.23 -2.22
C VAL A 17 2.06 2.13 -1.79
N TYR A 18 2.43 2.97 -0.82
CA TYR A 18 3.73 2.93 -0.15
C TYR A 18 3.62 2.14 1.16
N ALA A 19 4.49 1.16 1.33
CA ALA A 19 4.51 0.28 2.49
C ALA A 19 5.92 0.13 3.06
N MET A 20 6.02 -0.06 4.38
CA MET A 20 7.27 -0.41 5.04
C MET A 20 7.28 -1.91 5.37
N VAL A 21 8.36 -2.59 5.00
CA VAL A 21 8.57 -4.03 5.23
C VAL A 21 9.89 -4.27 5.95
N ALA A 22 9.98 -5.38 6.68
CA ALA A 22 11.18 -5.80 7.40
C ALA A 22 11.66 -7.18 6.93
N PRO A 23 12.94 -7.53 7.12
CA PRO A 23 13.47 -8.84 6.72
C PRO A 23 12.71 -10.02 7.37
N THR A 24 12.68 -11.14 6.65
CA THR A 24 12.16 -12.41 7.18
C THR A 24 12.91 -12.79 8.46
N GLY A 25 12.16 -13.20 9.49
CA GLY A 25 12.71 -13.59 10.79
C GLY A 25 12.83 -12.44 11.80
N THR A 26 12.47 -11.21 11.43
CA THR A 26 12.40 -10.10 12.41
C THR A 26 11.42 -10.47 13.55
N PRO A 27 11.81 -10.35 14.83
CA PRO A 27 10.96 -10.73 15.95
C PRO A 27 9.66 -9.93 16.00
N LYS A 28 8.54 -10.60 16.35
CA LYS A 28 7.20 -9.98 16.39
C LYS A 28 7.13 -8.75 17.30
N ASP A 29 7.81 -8.77 18.44
CA ASP A 29 7.88 -7.62 19.35
C ASP A 29 8.46 -6.37 18.68
N ILE A 30 9.55 -6.53 17.92
CA ILE A 30 10.19 -5.44 17.19
C ILE A 30 9.27 -4.90 16.10
N ILE A 31 8.58 -5.79 15.37
CA ILE A 31 7.59 -5.39 14.35
C ILE A 31 6.46 -4.58 14.99
N ASN A 32 5.92 -5.06 16.11
CA ASN A 32 4.82 -4.38 16.80
C ASN A 32 5.27 -2.99 17.30
N LYS A 33 6.48 -2.90 17.86
CA LYS A 33 7.04 -1.63 18.33
C LYS A 33 7.21 -0.64 17.18
N LEU A 34 7.80 -1.06 16.06
CA LEU A 34 7.97 -0.21 14.88
C LEU A 34 6.64 0.23 14.30
N ASN A 35 5.67 -0.69 14.15
CA ASN A 35 4.33 -0.36 13.67
C ASN A 35 3.66 0.67 14.58
N SER A 36 3.68 0.46 15.90
CA SER A 36 3.08 1.41 16.85
C SER A 36 3.69 2.81 16.74
N GLN A 37 5.01 2.92 16.60
CA GLN A 37 5.68 4.20 16.41
C GLN A 37 5.32 4.86 15.08
N LEU A 38 5.28 4.10 13.99
CA LEU A 38 4.88 4.62 12.67
C LEU A 38 3.44 5.12 12.67
N VAL A 39 2.52 4.35 13.26
CA VAL A 39 1.11 4.75 13.39
C VAL A 39 0.97 6.03 14.21
N SER A 40 1.77 6.20 15.26
CA SER A 40 1.79 7.44 16.06
C SER A 40 2.26 8.64 15.22
N VAL A 41 3.33 8.49 14.44
CA VAL A 41 3.87 9.55 13.58
C VAL A 41 2.89 9.91 12.46
N LEU A 42 2.30 8.92 11.79
CA LEU A 42 1.35 9.13 10.70
C LEU A 42 0.02 9.74 11.16
N ASN A 43 -0.35 9.55 12.43
CA ASN A 43 -1.52 10.19 13.03
C ASN A 43 -1.24 11.59 13.60
N ASN A 44 0.03 12.04 13.61
CA ASN A 44 0.32 13.43 13.93
C ASN A 44 -0.33 14.34 12.85
N PRO A 45 -1.16 15.33 13.25
CA PRO A 45 -1.90 16.15 12.31
C PRO A 45 -1.01 17.00 11.40
N GLU A 46 0.16 17.44 11.89
CA GLU A 46 1.11 18.20 11.10
C GLU A 46 1.73 17.32 10.00
N ILE A 47 2.14 16.10 10.35
CA ILE A 47 2.68 15.13 9.39
C ILE A 47 1.62 14.74 8.36
N LYS A 48 0.40 14.45 8.83
CA LYS A 48 -0.73 14.11 7.95
C LYS A 48 -1.05 15.26 6.99
N SER A 49 -1.06 16.50 7.47
CA SER A 49 -1.26 17.68 6.61
C SER A 49 -0.15 17.84 5.58
N GLN A 50 1.11 17.66 5.98
CA GLN A 50 2.24 17.72 5.05
C GLN A 50 2.17 16.64 3.97
N LEU A 51 1.82 15.40 4.32
CA LEU A 51 1.67 14.30 3.36
C LEU A 51 0.47 14.53 2.43
N ASN A 52 -0.68 14.94 2.97
CA ASN A 52 -1.86 15.27 2.16
C ASN A 52 -1.58 16.41 1.17
N SER A 53 -0.83 17.44 1.59
CA SER A 53 -0.42 18.55 0.70
C SER A 53 0.46 18.10 -0.47
N LYS A 54 1.10 16.93 -0.35
CA LYS A 54 1.93 16.30 -1.38
C LYS A 54 1.15 15.24 -2.18
N GLY A 55 -0.16 15.12 -1.98
CA GLY A 55 -1.02 14.18 -2.70
C GLY A 55 -1.00 12.75 -2.16
N PHE A 56 -0.56 12.54 -0.91
CA PHE A 56 -0.63 11.24 -0.26
C PHE A 56 -1.85 11.17 0.65
N ASP A 57 -2.58 10.07 0.58
CA ASP A 57 -3.56 9.70 1.59
C ASP A 57 -2.91 8.83 2.67
N VAL A 58 -2.96 9.31 3.92
CA VAL A 58 -2.33 8.60 5.04
C VAL A 58 -3.22 7.46 5.52
N ILE A 59 -2.79 6.23 5.25
CA ILE A 59 -3.42 5.00 5.71
C ILE A 59 -2.54 4.34 6.77
N THR A 60 -3.16 3.84 7.84
CA THR A 60 -2.49 3.06 8.88
C THR A 60 -3.17 1.71 9.04
N SER A 61 -2.39 0.65 9.24
CA SER A 61 -2.88 -0.72 9.38
C SER A 61 -2.03 -1.52 10.36
N SER A 62 -2.50 -2.71 10.74
CA SER A 62 -1.68 -3.69 11.44
C SER A 62 -0.68 -4.38 10.49
N PRO A 63 0.42 -4.95 11.02
CA PRO A 63 1.35 -5.74 10.22
C PRO A 63 0.67 -6.89 9.46
N GLU A 64 -0.29 -7.58 10.11
CA GLU A 64 -1.07 -8.64 9.48
C GLU A 64 -1.93 -8.12 8.32
N GLN A 65 -2.62 -6.98 8.50
CA GLN A 65 -3.45 -6.38 7.46
C GLN A 65 -2.63 -5.97 6.24
N LEU A 66 -1.45 -5.37 6.46
CA LEU A 66 -0.54 -5.05 5.37
C LEU A 66 -0.05 -6.31 4.65
N GLY A 67 0.24 -7.38 5.39
CA GLY A 67 0.61 -8.67 4.81
C GLY A 67 -0.48 -9.26 3.91
N GLU A 68 -1.75 -9.19 4.33
CA GLU A 68 -2.88 -9.64 3.51
C GLU A 68 -3.07 -8.75 2.26
N TYR A 69 -2.91 -7.43 2.40
CA TYR A 69 -2.96 -6.50 1.27
C TYR A 69 -1.89 -6.81 0.21
N ILE A 70 -0.65 -7.06 0.63
CA ILE A 70 0.44 -7.42 -0.30
C ILE A 70 0.10 -8.72 -1.03
N LYS A 71 -0.44 -9.73 -0.34
CA LYS A 71 -0.87 -10.99 -0.97
C LYS A 71 -1.99 -10.77 -1.98
N SER A 72 -2.96 -9.89 -1.69
CA SER A 72 -4.04 -9.59 -2.63
C SER A 72 -3.52 -8.86 -3.86
N GLU A 73 -2.60 -7.90 -3.71
CA GLU A 73 -2.01 -7.20 -4.84
C GLU A 73 -1.18 -8.15 -5.73
N ILE A 74 -0.38 -9.03 -5.13
CA ILE A 74 0.33 -10.07 -5.89
C ILE A 74 -0.66 -10.95 -6.66
N SER A 75 -1.75 -11.39 -6.02
CA SER A 75 -2.78 -12.23 -6.66
C SER A 75 -3.50 -11.52 -7.80
N LYS A 76 -3.69 -10.20 -7.69
CA LYS A 76 -4.28 -9.34 -8.73
C LYS A 76 -3.33 -9.13 -9.91
N TRP A 77 -2.06 -8.81 -9.65
CA TRP A 77 -1.12 -8.36 -10.68
C TRP A 77 -0.32 -9.47 -11.35
N ALA A 78 0.03 -10.55 -10.64
CA ALA A 78 0.79 -11.68 -11.20
C ALA A 78 0.17 -12.26 -12.50
N PRO A 79 -1.14 -12.54 -12.59
CA PRO A 79 -1.73 -13.05 -13.83
C PRO A 79 -1.72 -12.00 -14.96
N ILE A 80 -1.76 -10.71 -14.65
CA ILE A 80 -1.74 -9.62 -15.63
C ILE A 80 -0.34 -9.55 -16.27
N VAL A 81 0.71 -9.52 -15.45
CA VAL A 81 2.12 -9.54 -15.91
C VAL A 81 2.40 -10.77 -16.78
N LYS A 82 1.93 -11.95 -16.33
CA LYS A 82 2.09 -13.19 -17.10
C LYS A 82 1.38 -13.15 -18.45
N LYS A 83 0.19 -12.54 -18.52
CA LYS A 83 -0.58 -12.41 -19.77
C LYS A 83 -0.01 -11.36 -20.72
N SER A 84 0.53 -10.26 -20.20
CA SER A 84 1.10 -9.19 -21.02
C SER A 84 2.47 -9.55 -21.59
N GLY A 85 3.17 -10.53 -21.00
CA GLY A 85 4.55 -10.86 -21.35
C GLY A 85 5.57 -9.85 -20.84
N ALA A 86 5.16 -8.94 -19.94
CA ALA A 86 6.05 -7.97 -19.34
C ALA A 86 7.10 -8.66 -18.45
N THR A 87 8.36 -8.24 -18.59
CA THR A 87 9.48 -8.68 -17.74
C THR A 87 10.11 -7.44 -17.10
N ALA A 88 10.68 -7.60 -15.91
CA ALA A 88 11.67 -6.63 -15.43
C ALA A 88 12.95 -6.79 -16.27
N ASP A 89 13.64 -5.69 -16.54
CA ASP A 89 14.94 -5.70 -17.22
C ASP A 89 16.01 -6.49 -16.43
#